data_AF-A0A536Z6T2-F1
#
_entry.id   AF-A0A536Z6T2-F1
#
_cell.length_a   1.000
_cell.length_b   1.000
_cell.length_c   1.000
_cell.angle_alpha   90.00
_cell.angle_beta   90.00
_cell.angle_gamma   90.00
#
_symmetry.space_group_name_H-M   'P 1'
#
loop_
_entity.id
_entity.type
_entity.pdbx_description
1 polymer ?
#
loop_
_entity_poly.entity_id
_entity_poly.type
_entity_poly.pdbx_seq_one_letter_code
_entity_poly.pdbx_strand_id
1 'polypeptide(L)'
;VATEAGLHAALFAPRPTAEVLVGWEGPARVAFALFFHNFSTFLGRKGLYLEDLFVQPPYRGRGYGRALLSQLARIALERDCGRFEWAVLDWNIAAIGFYESLGATLLPDWRISRVTGPALERLAAQPATGA
;
A
#
# COMPACT_ATOMS: atom_id res chain seq x y z
N VAL A 1 -13.59 6.47 -10.55
CA VAL A 1 -12.28 6.86 -11.13
C VAL A 1 -11.66 7.90 -10.21
N ALA A 2 -10.33 7.87 -9.99
CA ALA A 2 -9.64 8.86 -9.18
C ALA A 2 -9.54 10.22 -9.92
N THR A 3 -9.58 11.32 -9.18
CA THR A 3 -9.40 12.68 -9.71
C THR A 3 -8.23 13.37 -9.03
N GLU A 4 -7.64 14.36 -9.67
CA GLU A 4 -6.55 15.16 -9.08
C GLU A 4 -6.98 15.82 -7.77
N ALA A 5 -8.16 16.45 -7.74
CA ALA A 5 -8.71 17.05 -6.52
C ALA A 5 -8.91 16.00 -5.41
N GLY A 6 -9.35 14.79 -5.75
CA GLY A 6 -9.49 13.69 -4.80
C GLY A 6 -8.15 13.24 -4.22
N LEU A 7 -7.12 13.11 -5.06
CA LEU A 7 -5.75 12.81 -4.61
C LEU A 7 -5.19 13.95 -3.74
N HIS A 8 -5.41 15.20 -4.14
CA HIS A 8 -4.92 16.34 -3.37
C HIS A 8 -5.54 16.36 -1.96
N ALA A 9 -6.86 16.14 -1.85
CA ALA A 9 -7.54 16.05 -0.57
C ALA A 9 -7.03 14.88 0.28
N ALA A 10 -6.75 13.73 -0.33
CA ALA A 10 -6.24 12.56 0.38
C ALA A 10 -4.80 12.75 0.90
N LEU A 11 -3.93 13.37 0.09
CA LEU A 11 -2.49 13.45 0.34
C LEU A 11 -2.05 14.69 1.13
N PHE A 12 -2.82 15.78 1.07
CA PHE A 12 -2.39 17.09 1.62
C PHE A 12 -3.36 17.70 2.64
N ALA A 13 -4.36 16.96 3.10
CA ALA A 13 -5.19 17.41 4.23
C ALA A 13 -4.37 17.47 5.54
N PRO A 14 -4.80 18.26 6.56
CA PRO A 14 -4.13 18.30 7.87
C PRO A 14 -3.97 16.93 8.53
N ARG A 15 -4.87 15.99 8.20
CA ARG A 15 -4.74 14.56 8.50
C ARG A 15 -4.86 13.79 7.19
N PRO A 16 -3.74 13.49 6.52
CA PRO A 16 -3.77 12.80 5.23
C PRO A 16 -4.29 11.36 5.42
N THR A 17 -5.08 10.89 4.45
CA THR A 17 -5.57 9.50 4.43
C THR A 17 -4.56 8.56 3.79
N ALA A 18 -3.67 9.09 2.96
CA ALA A 18 -2.54 8.39 2.39
C ALA A 18 -1.32 9.32 2.30
N GLU A 19 -0.14 8.73 2.24
CA GLU A 19 1.14 9.43 2.12
C GLU A 19 1.92 8.86 0.93
N VAL A 20 2.83 9.66 0.37
CA VAL A 20 3.65 9.24 -0.78
C VAL A 20 5.12 9.55 -0.52
N LEU A 21 5.97 8.55 -0.69
CA LEU A 21 7.40 8.75 -0.89
C LEU A 21 7.71 8.90 -2.38
N VAL A 22 8.54 9.88 -2.74
CA VAL A 22 9.00 10.09 -4.12
C VAL A 22 10.50 9.83 -4.19
N GLY A 23 10.91 8.94 -5.10
CA GLY A 23 12.31 8.67 -5.42
C GLY A 23 12.81 9.59 -6.53
N TRP A 24 14.00 10.15 -6.36
CA TRP A 24 14.62 11.10 -7.29
C TRP A 24 15.98 10.61 -7.79
N GLU A 25 16.28 10.88 -9.06
CA GLU A 25 17.63 10.79 -9.66
C GLU A 25 17.99 12.17 -10.20
N GLY A 26 18.78 12.93 -9.44
CA GLY A 26 19.00 14.35 -9.72
C GLY A 26 17.67 15.13 -9.72
N PRO A 27 17.34 15.90 -10.78
CA PRO A 27 16.07 16.62 -10.88
C PRO A 27 14.87 15.74 -11.29
N ALA A 28 15.10 14.48 -11.67
CA ALA A 28 14.04 13.61 -12.20
C ALA A 28 13.33 12.84 -11.08
N ARG A 29 12.00 12.82 -11.11
CA ARG A 29 11.16 11.95 -10.25
C ARG A 29 11.06 10.58 -10.91
N VAL A 30 11.67 9.55 -10.35
CA VAL A 30 11.87 8.25 -11.03
C VAL A 30 11.04 7.12 -10.43
N ALA A 31 10.56 7.29 -9.19
CA ALA A 31 9.80 6.27 -8.50
C ALA A 31 8.85 6.91 -7.47
N PHE A 32 7.83 6.17 -7.05
CA PHE A 32 7.02 6.54 -5.90
C PHE A 32 6.53 5.31 -5.14
N ALA A 33 6.18 5.51 -3.87
CA ALA A 33 5.46 4.54 -3.07
C ALA A 33 4.32 5.23 -2.32
N LEU A 34 3.06 4.81 -2.55
CA LEU A 34 1.88 5.31 -1.86
C LEU A 34 1.47 4.33 -0.76
N PHE A 35 1.27 4.84 0.45
CA PHE A 35 1.01 4.02 1.62
C PHE A 35 0.04 4.71 2.59
N PHE A 36 -0.53 3.91 3.50
CA PHE A 36 -1.38 4.37 4.59
C PHE A 36 -1.27 3.41 5.78
N HIS A 37 -2.01 3.68 6.86
CA HIS A 37 -2.02 2.83 8.05
C HIS A 37 -3.26 1.93 8.07
N ASN A 38 -3.05 0.64 8.32
CA ASN A 38 -4.10 -0.31 8.68
C ASN A 38 -3.99 -0.65 10.18
N PHE A 39 -4.78 -1.61 10.65
CA PHE A 39 -4.74 -2.07 12.04
C PHE A 39 -4.80 -3.58 12.13
N SER A 40 -3.91 -4.17 12.93
CA SER A 40 -3.90 -5.60 13.21
C SER A 40 -4.56 -5.87 14.56
N THR A 41 -5.72 -6.53 14.55
CA THR A 41 -6.39 -6.97 15.78
C THR A 41 -5.62 -8.08 16.50
N PHE A 42 -4.85 -8.89 15.77
CA PHE A 42 -3.98 -9.91 16.36
C PHE A 42 -2.80 -9.32 17.15
N LEU A 43 -2.30 -8.15 16.74
CA LEU A 43 -1.20 -7.48 17.43
C LEU A 43 -1.66 -6.32 18.34
N GLY A 44 -2.92 -5.88 18.21
CA GLY A 44 -3.42 -4.67 18.86
C GLY A 44 -2.67 -3.40 18.44
N ARG A 45 -2.07 -3.38 17.24
CA ARG A 45 -1.17 -2.32 16.78
C ARG A 45 -1.51 -1.88 15.36
N LYS A 46 -1.14 -0.63 15.04
CA LYS A 46 -1.16 -0.14 13.66
C LYS A 46 -0.26 -1.03 12.79
N GLY A 47 -0.59 -1.14 11.52
CA GLY A 47 0.33 -1.61 10.50
C GLY A 47 0.51 -0.52 9.43
N LEU A 48 1.54 -0.69 8.62
CA LEU A 48 1.75 0.10 7.41
C LEU A 48 1.27 -0.73 6.22
N TYR A 49 0.47 -0.16 5.34
CA TYR A 49 0.02 -0.81 4.11
C TYR A 49 0.52 -0.03 2.90
N LEU A 50 1.25 -0.71 2.02
CA LEU A 50 1.69 -0.17 0.73
C LEU A 50 0.64 -0.51 -0.33
N GLU A 51 0.05 0.53 -0.92
CA GLU A 51 -0.94 0.41 -2.00
C GLU A 51 -0.25 0.28 -3.35
N ASP A 52 0.64 1.23 -3.67
CA ASP A 52 1.30 1.30 -4.96
C ASP A 52 2.81 1.49 -4.80
N LEU A 53 3.59 0.67 -5.50
CA LEU A 53 5.02 0.86 -5.69
C LEU A 53 5.32 0.89 -7.18
N PHE A 54 5.91 1.99 -7.65
CA PHE A 54 6.25 2.15 -9.05
C PHE A 54 7.64 2.73 -9.23
N VAL A 55 8.38 2.14 -10.17
CA VAL A 55 9.64 2.67 -10.70
C VAL A 55 9.48 2.80 -12.21
N GLN A 56 9.78 3.97 -12.74
CA GLN A 56 9.76 4.23 -14.18
C GLN A 56 10.62 3.19 -14.93
N PRO A 57 10.18 2.63 -16.07
CA PRO A 57 10.86 1.53 -16.75
C PRO A 57 12.37 1.73 -16.99
N PRO A 58 12.86 2.90 -17.44
CA PRO A 58 14.30 3.12 -17.67
C PRO A 58 15.16 3.09 -16.39
N TYR A 59 14.53 3.20 -15.23
CA TYR A 59 15.18 3.28 -13.91
C TYR A 59 15.05 1.99 -13.10
N ARG A 60 14.39 0.96 -13.65
CA ARG A 60 14.28 -0.35 -13.00
C ARG A 60 15.64 -1.04 -12.93
N GLY A 61 15.82 -1.91 -11.93
CA GLY A 61 17.10 -2.58 -11.67
C GLY A 61 18.16 -1.71 -10.99
N ARG A 62 17.90 -0.41 -10.76
CA ARG A 62 18.83 0.53 -10.10
C ARG A 62 18.65 0.66 -8.58
N GLY A 63 17.81 -0.17 -7.97
CA GLY A 63 17.62 -0.21 -6.52
C GLY A 63 16.54 0.73 -5.94
N TYR A 64 15.89 1.58 -6.73
CA TYR A 64 14.87 2.53 -6.23
C TYR A 64 13.69 1.85 -5.50
N GLY A 65 13.18 0.74 -6.03
CA GLY A 65 12.09 0.01 -5.38
C GLY A 65 12.49 -0.53 -4.00
N ARG A 66 13.71 -1.07 -3.89
CA ARG A 66 14.29 -1.52 -2.61
C ARG A 66 14.48 -0.37 -1.65
N ALA A 67 15.00 0.76 -2.13
CA ALA A 67 15.19 1.96 -1.31
C ALA A 67 13.86 2.47 -0.76
N LEU A 68 12.81 2.54 -1.57
CA LEU A 68 11.48 2.93 -1.12
C LEU A 68 10.91 1.97 -0.07
N LEU A 69 10.96 0.66 -0.32
CA LEU A 69 10.49 -0.35 0.65
C LEU A 69 11.27 -0.30 1.97
N SER A 70 12.59 -0.10 1.90
CA SER A 70 13.43 0.10 3.09
C SER A 70 13.12 1.39 3.84
N GLN A 71 12.71 2.47 3.16
CA GLN A 71 12.24 3.68 3.84
C GLN A 71 10.88 3.47 4.50
N LEU A 72 9.94 2.80 3.82
CA LEU A 72 8.65 2.45 4.41
C LEU A 72 8.79 1.53 5.63
N ALA A 73 9.70 0.56 5.60
CA ALA A 73 9.99 -0.28 6.76
C ALA A 73 10.53 0.54 7.96
N ARG A 74 11.38 1.55 7.73
CA ARG A 74 11.82 2.47 8.80
C ARG A 74 10.65 3.28 9.35
N ILE A 75 9.83 3.84 8.48
CA ILE A 75 8.62 4.58 8.88
C ILE A 75 7.68 3.70 9.70
N ALA A 76 7.50 2.43 9.33
CA ALA A 76 6.69 1.48 10.09
C ALA A 76 7.23 1.34 11.52
N LEU A 77 8.54 1.15 11.69
CA LEU A 77 9.17 1.04 13.01
C LEU A 77 9.07 2.34 13.82
N GLU A 78 9.38 3.49 13.19
CA GLU A 78 9.29 4.82 13.82
C GLU A 78 7.87 5.14 14.32
N ARG A 79 6.85 4.61 13.64
CA ARG A 79 5.43 4.81 13.97
C ARG A 79 4.84 3.66 14.78
N ASP A 80 5.68 2.82 15.37
CA ASP A 80 5.30 1.67 16.19
C ASP A 80 4.32 0.71 15.48
N CYS A 81 4.44 0.56 14.17
CA CYS A 81 3.66 -0.41 13.40
C CYS A 81 4.15 -1.83 13.67
N GLY A 82 3.21 -2.75 13.91
CA GLY A 82 3.52 -4.17 14.14
C GLY A 82 3.72 -4.98 12.85
N ARG A 83 3.29 -4.44 11.69
CA ARG A 83 3.40 -5.09 10.37
C ARG A 83 3.61 -4.08 9.26
N PHE A 84 4.18 -4.55 8.16
CA PHE A 84 4.23 -3.87 6.88
C PHE A 84 3.74 -4.83 5.79
N GLU A 85 2.64 -4.49 5.12
CA GLU A 85 1.90 -5.39 4.24
C GLU A 85 1.59 -4.73 2.89
N TRP A 86 1.48 -5.54 1.83
CA TRP A 86 1.00 -5.13 0.51
C TRP A 86 0.47 -6.35 -0.25
N ALA A 87 -0.31 -6.08 -1.30
CA ALA A 87 -0.77 -7.11 -2.23
C ALA A 87 0.16 -7.21 -3.45
N VAL A 88 0.26 -8.41 -4.02
CA VAL A 88 0.94 -8.66 -5.29
C VAL A 88 0.05 -9.59 -6.12
N LEU A 89 0.03 -9.37 -7.44
CA LEU A 89 -0.67 -10.26 -8.37
C LEU A 89 0.10 -11.57 -8.48
N ASP A 90 -0.61 -12.69 -8.40
CA ASP A 90 -0.06 -14.05 -8.34
C ASP A 90 0.82 -14.41 -9.54
N TRP A 91 0.51 -13.86 -10.72
CA TRP A 91 1.28 -14.06 -11.93
C TRP A 91 2.58 -13.23 -11.99
N ASN A 92 2.78 -12.27 -11.08
CA ASN A 92 3.96 -11.40 -11.09
C ASN A 92 5.13 -12.04 -10.33
N ILE A 93 5.63 -13.16 -10.86
CA ILE A 93 6.71 -13.96 -10.25
C ILE A 93 7.96 -13.12 -9.96
N ALA A 94 8.29 -12.14 -10.83
CA ALA A 94 9.43 -11.26 -10.63
C ALA A 94 9.26 -10.36 -9.39
N ALA A 95 8.07 -9.79 -9.18
CA ALA A 95 7.79 -9.00 -7.98
C ALA A 95 7.75 -9.89 -6.73
N ILE A 96 7.14 -11.07 -6.81
CA ILE A 96 7.09 -12.05 -5.71
C ILE A 96 8.51 -12.39 -5.24
N GLY A 97 9.39 -12.85 -6.14
CA GLY A 97 10.76 -13.20 -5.77
C GLY A 97 11.55 -11.99 -5.25
N PHE A 98 11.28 -10.79 -5.77
CA PHE A 98 11.86 -9.56 -5.22
C PHE A 98 11.40 -9.31 -3.78
N TYR A 99 10.11 -9.45 -3.47
CA TYR A 99 9.58 -9.25 -2.12
C TYR A 99 10.07 -10.31 -1.13
N GLU A 100 10.09 -11.58 -1.53
CA GLU A 100 10.65 -12.67 -0.71
C GLU A 100 12.14 -12.44 -0.41
N SER A 101 12.91 -11.91 -1.37
CA SER A 101 14.32 -11.51 -1.14
C SER A 101 14.50 -10.39 -0.10
N LEU A 102 13.41 -9.70 0.27
CA LEU A 102 13.38 -8.68 1.32
C LEU A 102 12.86 -9.21 2.66
N GLY A 103 12.55 -10.51 2.74
CA GLY A 103 11.98 -11.15 3.92
C GLY A 103 10.45 -11.08 4.00
N ALA A 104 9.76 -10.68 2.93
CA ALA A 104 8.31 -10.78 2.89
C ALA A 104 7.88 -12.26 2.83
N THR A 105 6.80 -12.59 3.53
CA THR A 105 6.15 -13.91 3.45
C THR A 105 4.84 -13.75 2.68
N LEU A 106 4.62 -14.57 1.65
CA LEU A 106 3.34 -14.62 0.97
C LEU A 106 2.33 -15.39 1.83
N LEU A 107 1.11 -14.86 1.93
CA LEU A 107 0.02 -15.44 2.71
C LEU A 107 -1.03 -16.05 1.75
N PRO A 108 -0.84 -17.30 1.26
CA PRO A 108 -1.67 -17.87 0.19
C PRO A 108 -3.13 -18.11 0.59
N ASP A 109 -3.38 -18.32 1.89
CA ASP A 109 -4.72 -18.58 2.42
C ASP A 109 -5.54 -17.29 2.59
N TRP A 110 -4.90 -16.12 2.52
CA TRP A 110 -5.56 -14.84 2.65
C TRP A 110 -6.04 -14.35 1.28
N ARG A 111 -7.36 -14.24 1.14
CA ARG A 111 -8.01 -13.74 -0.07
C ARG A 111 -8.54 -12.33 0.18
N ILE A 112 -8.29 -11.41 -0.75
CA ILE A 112 -8.89 -10.07 -0.71
C ILE A 112 -10.34 -10.18 -1.19
N SER A 113 -11.29 -9.94 -0.29
CA SER A 113 -12.70 -9.76 -0.65
C SER A 113 -12.98 -8.29 -0.95
N ARG A 114 -13.73 -8.02 -2.03
CA ARG A 114 -14.04 -6.66 -2.47
C ARG A 114 -15.48 -6.53 -2.92
N VAL A 115 -16.18 -5.53 -2.39
CA VAL A 115 -17.51 -5.09 -2.84
C VAL A 115 -17.40 -3.63 -3.26
N THR A 116 -17.75 -3.31 -4.50
CA THR A 116 -17.61 -1.95 -5.05
C THR A 116 -18.80 -1.58 -5.94
N GLY A 117 -18.92 -0.28 -6.23
CA GLY A 117 -19.96 0.25 -7.11
C GLY A 117 -21.37 -0.08 -6.63
N PRO A 118 -22.32 -0.39 -7.54
CA PRO A 118 -23.71 -0.67 -7.17
C PRO A 118 -23.90 -1.84 -6.19
N ALA A 119 -22.96 -2.79 -6.14
CA ALA A 119 -23.03 -3.89 -5.17
C ALA A 119 -22.79 -3.40 -3.73
N LEU A 120 -21.92 -2.40 -3.56
CA LEU A 120 -21.64 -1.79 -2.26
C LEU A 120 -22.85 -1.00 -1.77
N GLU A 121 -23.50 -0.25 -2.66
CA GLU A 121 -24.76 0.45 -2.37
C GLU A 121 -25.86 -0.51 -1.92
N ARG A 122 -26.02 -1.64 -2.63
CA ARG A 122 -26.98 -2.68 -2.25
C ARG A 122 -26.67 -3.32 -0.91
N LEU A 123 -25.39 -3.58 -0.61
CA LEU A 123 -24.98 -4.13 0.67
C LEU A 123 -25.30 -3.16 1.81
N ALA A 124 -25.05 -1.86 1.62
CA ALA A 124 -25.37 -0.82 2.61
C ALA A 124 -26.88 -0.65 2.85
N ALA A 125 -27.72 -0.97 1.86
CA ALA A 125 -29.17 -0.91 1.96
C ALA A 125 -29.80 -2.16 2.59
N GLN A 126 -29.02 -3.19 2.96
CA GLN A 126 -29.57 -4.37 3.62
C GLN A 126 -30.11 -3.98 5.01
N PRO A 127 -31.32 -4.45 5.38
CA PRO A 127 -31.84 -4.20 6.72
C PRO A 127 -30.90 -4.84 7.74
N ALA A 128 -30.59 -4.10 8.82
CA ALA A 128 -29.93 -4.69 9.98
C ALA A 128 -30.82 -5.84 10.46
N THR A 129 -30.39 -7.07 10.20
CA THR A 129 -31.09 -8.23 10.74
C THR A 129 -30.86 -8.17 12.24
N GLY A 130 -31.93 -7.98 13.01
CA GLY A 130 -31.87 -7.75 14.44
C GLY A 130 -30.99 -8.79 15.14
N ALA A 131 -30.06 -8.29 15.95
CA ALA A 131 -29.42 -9.03 17.02
C ALA A 131 -30.41 -9.24 18.18
#